data_AF-A0A496ZCT5-F1
#
_entry.id   AF-A0A496ZCT5-F1
#
_cell.length_a   1.000
_cell.length_b   1.000
_cell.length_c   1.000
_cell.angle_alpha   90.00
_cell.angle_beta   90.00
_cell.angle_gamma   90.00
#
_symmetry.space_group_name_H-M   'P 1'
#
loop_
_entity.id
_entity.type
_entity.pdbx_description
1 polymer ?
#
loop_
_entity_poly.entity_id
_entity_poly.type
_entity_poly.pdbx_seq_one_letter_code
_entity_poly.pdbx_strand_id
1 'polypeptide(L)'
;MNPSFKEKRRANKDPLPYTIYKGIKGKFGAVRFSLKKAYTDRRGESSKEEGCVFLDTANPKVSSYDWVNKITVKLDLSDIGKIIHAFRSRVASEKGVNIYHDKGKGTTKEGQEIKTINIYRSPEMDNFLLTIKENKFGKEQVVKTPISPAEALVIVELLQTAIPLVLQWCDSGKGGVIESPEGTDGNYSRQW
;
A
#
# COMPACT_ATOMS: atom_id res chain seq x y z
N MET A 1 -25.29 0.11 4.41
CA MET A 1 -25.02 -1.03 5.31
C MET A 1 -24.20 -0.53 6.48
N ASN A 2 -24.61 -0.83 7.72
CA ASN A 2 -23.81 -0.51 8.90
C ASN A 2 -22.65 -1.51 9.01
N PRO A 3 -21.40 -1.05 9.25
CA PRO A 3 -20.28 -1.95 9.41
C PRO A 3 -20.48 -2.85 10.63
N SER A 4 -20.12 -4.11 10.47
CA SER A 4 -20.18 -5.13 11.52
C SER A 4 -19.34 -4.72 12.74
N PHE A 5 -19.65 -5.28 13.91
CA PHE A 5 -18.86 -5.05 15.12
C PHE A 5 -17.37 -5.42 14.95
N LYS A 6 -17.07 -6.43 14.12
CA LYS A 6 -15.70 -6.82 13.75
C LYS A 6 -14.99 -5.73 12.94
N GLU A 7 -15.68 -5.12 11.97
CA GLU A 7 -15.14 -4.01 11.17
C GLU A 7 -14.93 -2.74 12.01
N LYS A 8 -15.83 -2.43 12.95
CA LYS A 8 -15.67 -1.31 13.88
C LYS A 8 -14.45 -1.46 14.80
N ARG A 9 -14.15 -2.69 15.27
CA ARG A 9 -12.93 -2.98 16.06
C ARG A 9 -11.65 -2.95 15.22
N ARG A 10 -11.71 -3.31 13.93
CA ARG A 10 -10.59 -3.21 12.98
C ARG A 10 -10.22 -1.73 12.72
N ALA A 11 -11.21 -0.89 12.46
CA ALA A 11 -11.02 0.53 12.16
C ALA A 11 -10.26 1.32 13.25
N ASN A 12 -10.39 0.93 14.53
CA ASN A 12 -9.67 1.57 15.64
C ASN A 12 -8.21 1.10 15.82
N LYS A 13 -7.73 0.12 15.05
CA LYS A 13 -6.36 -0.44 15.16
C LYS A 13 -5.54 -0.34 13.88
N ASP A 14 -6.15 0.10 12.78
CA ASP A 14 -5.45 0.32 11.53
C ASP A 14 -4.65 1.63 11.60
N PRO A 15 -3.44 1.68 11.01
CA PRO A 15 -2.66 2.90 10.97
C PRO A 15 -3.39 4.01 10.22
N LEU A 16 -3.08 5.26 10.58
CA LEU A 16 -3.56 6.42 9.85
C LEU A 16 -3.10 6.39 8.40
N PRO A 17 -3.94 6.83 7.45
CA PRO A 17 -3.55 6.89 6.05
C PRO A 17 -2.57 8.04 5.82
N TYR A 18 -1.55 7.81 5.00
CA TYR A 18 -0.64 8.87 4.53
C TYR A 18 -1.19 9.48 3.24
N THR A 19 -1.39 10.80 3.22
CA THR A 19 -2.01 11.50 2.09
C THR A 19 -1.14 12.65 1.61
N ILE A 20 -0.97 12.76 0.29
CA ILE A 20 -0.30 13.88 -0.37
C ILE A 20 -1.34 14.62 -1.20
N TYR A 21 -1.45 15.93 -0.98
CA TYR A 21 -2.36 16.82 -1.70
C TYR A 21 -1.55 17.73 -2.63
N LYS A 22 -1.74 17.59 -3.94
CA LYS A 22 -1.17 18.52 -4.93
C LYS A 22 -2.31 19.30 -5.57
N GLY A 23 -2.41 20.60 -5.30
CA GLY A 23 -3.52 21.45 -5.74
C GLY A 23 -3.13 22.41 -6.87
N ILE A 24 -1.98 22.18 -7.53
CA ILE A 24 -1.37 23.17 -8.41
C ILE A 24 -2.29 23.43 -9.61
N LYS A 25 -2.92 24.62 -9.60
CA LYS A 25 -3.81 25.13 -10.67
C LYS A 25 -4.92 24.14 -11.07
N GLY A 26 -5.40 23.31 -10.14
CA GLY A 26 -6.43 22.30 -10.41
C GLY A 26 -6.02 21.21 -11.41
N LYS A 27 -4.72 21.01 -11.66
CA LYS A 27 -4.22 20.02 -12.63
C LYS A 27 -3.80 18.70 -12.01
N PHE A 28 -3.36 18.72 -10.75
CA PHE A 28 -2.86 17.54 -10.06
C PHE A 28 -3.83 17.09 -8.98
N GLY A 29 -3.84 15.78 -8.74
CA GLY A 29 -4.71 15.15 -7.76
C GLY A 29 -4.06 15.00 -6.40
N ALA A 30 -4.78 14.29 -5.55
CA ALA A 30 -4.26 13.77 -4.30
C ALA A 30 -4.02 12.26 -4.42
N VAL A 31 -3.09 11.76 -3.61
CA VAL A 31 -2.84 10.33 -3.45
C VAL A 31 -2.84 9.97 -1.97
N ARG A 32 -3.43 8.83 -1.63
CA ARG A 32 -3.52 8.33 -0.26
C ARG A 32 -3.18 6.85 -0.18
N PHE A 33 -2.26 6.52 0.73
CA PHE A 33 -1.87 5.15 1.07
C PHE A 33 -2.52 4.75 2.38
N SER A 34 -3.20 3.59 2.40
CA SER A 34 -3.85 3.06 3.61
C SER A 34 -3.48 1.58 3.80
N LEU A 35 -2.98 1.21 4.98
CA LEU A 35 -2.63 -0.18 5.29
C LEU A 35 -3.85 -0.93 5.82
N LYS A 36 -4.17 -2.06 5.21
CA LYS A 36 -4.97 -3.13 5.82
C LYS A 36 -4.02 -4.23 6.27
N LYS A 37 -3.88 -4.43 7.58
CA LYS A 37 -3.04 -5.50 8.14
C LYS A 37 -3.61 -6.87 7.81
N ALA A 38 -2.75 -7.88 7.71
CA ALA A 38 -3.22 -9.26 7.70
C ALA A 38 -3.99 -9.58 8.98
N TYR A 39 -4.94 -10.50 8.87
CA TYR A 39 -5.75 -10.93 9.99
C TYR A 39 -5.83 -12.45 10.00
N THR A 40 -5.48 -13.02 11.15
CA THR A 40 -5.74 -14.42 11.48
C THR A 40 -6.71 -14.44 12.66
N ASP A 41 -7.83 -15.15 12.54
CA ASP A 41 -8.74 -15.33 13.67
C ASP A 41 -8.05 -16.15 14.76
N ARG A 42 -7.96 -15.60 15.97
CA ARG A 42 -7.33 -16.24 17.13
C ARG A 42 -8.16 -17.42 17.68
N ARG A 43 -9.39 -17.64 17.20
CA ARG A 43 -10.31 -18.67 17.72
C ARG A 43 -10.33 -19.99 16.95
N GLY A 44 -9.40 -20.20 16.02
CA GLY A 44 -9.25 -21.49 15.32
C GLY A 44 -9.30 -21.33 13.81
N GLU A 45 -8.11 -21.43 13.21
CA GLU A 45 -7.74 -21.97 11.89
C GLU A 45 -8.48 -21.66 10.58
N SER A 46 -9.68 -21.07 10.54
CA SER A 46 -10.46 -21.08 9.29
C SER A 46 -10.41 -19.82 8.43
N SER A 47 -9.85 -18.69 8.90
CA SER A 47 -9.73 -17.49 8.06
C SER A 47 -8.41 -16.75 8.29
N LYS A 48 -7.45 -16.98 7.38
CA LYS A 48 -6.32 -16.09 7.14
C LYS A 48 -6.70 -15.13 6.01
N GLU A 49 -6.82 -13.85 6.32
CA GLU A 49 -6.92 -12.80 5.31
C GLU A 49 -5.54 -12.15 5.16
N GLU A 50 -4.97 -12.22 3.96
CA GLU A 50 -3.79 -11.42 3.64
C GLU A 50 -4.10 -9.92 3.78
N GLY A 51 -3.12 -9.19 4.29
CA GLY A 51 -3.19 -7.73 4.30
C GLY A 51 -3.02 -7.16 2.89
N CYS A 52 -3.15 -5.85 2.77
CA CYS A 52 -2.79 -5.13 1.56
C CYS A 52 -2.58 -3.65 1.84
N VAL A 53 -1.99 -2.93 0.89
CA VAL A 53 -2.01 -1.46 0.90
C VAL A 53 -3.02 -0.99 -0.14
N PHE A 54 -3.92 -0.10 0.24
CA PHE A 54 -4.79 0.59 -0.71
C PHE A 54 -4.15 1.90 -1.14
N LEU A 55 -4.12 2.10 -2.45
CA LEU A 55 -3.72 3.34 -3.10
C LEU A 55 -4.96 4.02 -3.67
N ASP A 56 -5.40 5.07 -3.01
CA ASP A 56 -6.48 5.92 -3.45
C ASP A 56 -5.93 7.15 -4.16
N THR A 57 -6.58 7.59 -5.23
CA THR A 57 -6.32 8.89 -5.84
C THR A 57 -7.59 9.62 -6.22
N ALA A 58 -7.58 10.94 -6.09
CA ALA A 58 -8.74 11.78 -6.35
C ALA A 58 -8.34 12.98 -7.20
N ASN A 59 -9.21 13.32 -8.15
CA ASN A 59 -9.08 14.54 -8.94
C ASN A 59 -9.28 15.78 -8.06
N PRO A 60 -8.61 16.90 -8.37
CA PRO A 60 -8.84 18.15 -7.67
C PRO A 60 -10.26 18.68 -7.95
N LYS A 61 -10.83 19.31 -6.93
CA LYS A 61 -12.04 20.15 -7.00
C LYS A 61 -11.67 21.55 -6.50
N VAL A 62 -12.57 22.51 -6.66
CA VAL A 62 -12.37 23.86 -6.09
C VAL A 62 -12.10 23.71 -4.58
N SER A 63 -10.90 24.10 -4.16
CA SER A 63 -10.42 24.05 -2.76
C SER A 63 -10.48 22.67 -2.08
N SER A 64 -10.65 21.58 -2.83
CA SER A 64 -10.87 20.24 -2.27
C SER A 64 -10.49 19.13 -3.26
N TYR A 65 -10.82 17.88 -2.96
CA TYR A 65 -10.58 16.73 -3.83
C TYR A 65 -11.81 15.85 -3.91
N ASP A 66 -12.06 15.27 -5.08
CA ASP A 66 -13.22 14.41 -5.33
C ASP A 66 -13.01 12.98 -4.83
N TRP A 67 -12.98 12.81 -3.51
CA TRP A 67 -12.84 11.48 -2.90
C TRP A 67 -14.05 10.57 -3.12
N VAL A 68 -15.18 11.11 -3.57
CA VAL A 68 -16.39 10.34 -3.91
C VAL A 68 -16.14 9.54 -5.20
N ASN A 69 -15.53 10.17 -6.21
CA ASN A 69 -15.18 9.55 -7.49
C ASN A 69 -13.68 9.22 -7.57
N LYS A 70 -13.10 8.73 -6.47
CA LYS A 70 -11.70 8.32 -6.40
C LYS A 70 -11.44 7.02 -7.18
N ILE A 71 -10.22 6.86 -7.67
CA ILE A 71 -9.72 5.56 -8.13
C ILE A 71 -9.05 4.88 -6.93
N THR A 72 -9.45 3.65 -6.62
CA THR A 72 -8.82 2.80 -5.60
C THR A 72 -8.13 1.61 -6.25
N VAL A 73 -6.85 1.41 -5.95
CA VAL A 73 -6.07 0.22 -6.33
C VAL A 73 -5.68 -0.54 -5.07
N LYS A 74 -5.88 -1.86 -5.05
CA LYS A 74 -5.38 -2.75 -4.00
C LYS A 74 -3.99 -3.21 -4.43
N LEU A 75 -2.95 -2.83 -3.70
CA LEU A 75 -1.57 -3.23 -3.98
C LEU A 75 -1.28 -4.58 -3.33
N ASP A 76 -0.78 -5.52 -4.14
CA ASP A 76 -0.17 -6.75 -3.63
C ASP A 76 1.32 -6.53 -3.28
N LEU A 77 1.99 -7.58 -2.81
CA LEU A 77 3.42 -7.50 -2.45
C LEU A 77 4.33 -7.24 -3.66
N SER A 78 3.96 -7.75 -4.84
CA SER A 78 4.71 -7.51 -6.08
C SER A 78 4.63 -6.03 -6.47
N ASP A 79 3.44 -5.44 -6.37
CA ASP A 79 3.21 -4.02 -6.63
C ASP A 79 3.96 -3.14 -5.66
N ILE A 80 3.93 -3.47 -4.37
CA ILE A 80 4.70 -2.77 -3.33
C ILE A 80 6.19 -2.76 -3.69
N GLY A 81 6.75 -3.91 -4.08
CA GLY A 81 8.14 -4.03 -4.51
C GLY A 81 8.46 -3.18 -5.74
N LYS A 82 7.59 -3.19 -6.76
CA LYS A 82 7.73 -2.38 -7.98
C LYS A 82 7.69 -0.88 -7.68
N ILE A 83 6.81 -0.44 -6.78
CA ILE A 83 6.70 0.97 -6.37
C ILE A 83 7.94 1.41 -5.60
N ILE A 84 8.42 0.61 -4.65
CA ILE A 84 9.67 0.88 -3.92
C ILE A 84 10.84 0.99 -4.90
N HIS A 85 10.94 0.04 -5.84
CA HIS A 85 11.97 0.06 -6.88
C HIS A 85 11.89 1.33 -7.73
N ALA A 86 10.69 1.74 -8.15
CA ALA A 86 10.48 2.94 -8.96
C ALA A 86 10.98 4.22 -8.26
N PHE A 87 10.64 4.39 -6.97
CA PHE A 87 11.06 5.57 -6.20
C PHE A 87 12.54 5.54 -5.79
N ARG A 88 13.14 4.36 -5.65
CA ARG A 88 14.58 4.23 -5.34
C ARG A 88 15.48 4.31 -6.56
N SER A 89 14.97 3.97 -7.74
CA SER A 89 15.77 3.98 -8.97
C SER A 89 16.34 5.38 -9.22
N ARG A 90 17.67 5.46 -9.28
CA ARG A 90 18.40 6.66 -9.69
C ARG A 90 18.38 6.86 -11.21
N VAL A 91 18.02 5.83 -11.96
CA VAL A 91 17.96 5.87 -13.41
C VAL A 91 16.59 6.40 -13.81
N ALA A 92 16.57 7.55 -14.47
CA ALA A 92 15.40 8.00 -15.20
C ALA A 92 15.15 6.99 -16.33
N SER A 93 13.98 6.35 -16.31
CA SER A 93 13.53 5.52 -17.42
C SER A 93 12.51 6.32 -18.21
N GLU A 94 12.72 6.46 -19.52
CA GLU A 94 11.77 7.12 -20.43
C GLU A 94 10.35 6.56 -20.31
N LYS A 95 10.22 5.28 -19.94
CA LYS A 95 8.93 4.59 -19.83
C LYS A 95 8.40 4.48 -18.41
N GLY A 96 9.22 4.79 -17.40
CA GLY A 96 8.90 4.61 -15.98
C GLY A 96 8.61 3.14 -15.61
N VAL A 97 8.10 2.93 -14.40
CA VAL A 97 7.58 1.63 -13.95
C VAL A 97 6.07 1.61 -14.18
N ASN A 98 5.58 0.54 -14.82
CA ASN A 98 4.16 0.35 -15.11
C ASN A 98 3.62 -0.90 -14.39
N ILE A 99 2.48 -0.75 -13.74
CA ILE A 99 1.76 -1.81 -13.04
C ILE A 99 0.35 -1.85 -13.61
N TYR A 100 -0.12 -3.04 -14.02
CA TYR A 100 -1.41 -3.23 -14.68
C TYR A 100 -2.28 -4.18 -13.88
N HIS A 101 -3.49 -3.75 -13.57
CA HIS A 101 -4.49 -4.51 -12.85
C HIS A 101 -5.73 -4.64 -13.73
N ASP A 102 -6.18 -5.87 -13.97
CA ASP A 102 -7.43 -6.14 -14.65
C ASP A 102 -8.34 -6.89 -13.68
N LYS A 103 -9.45 -6.27 -13.28
CA LYS A 103 -10.41 -6.89 -12.35
C LYS A 103 -11.20 -8.03 -12.99
N GLY A 104 -11.33 -8.02 -14.31
CA GLY A 104 -12.06 -9.03 -15.06
C GLY A 104 -11.21 -10.20 -15.52
N LYS A 105 -9.89 -10.19 -15.24
CA LYS A 105 -8.96 -11.23 -15.68
C LYS A 105 -9.46 -12.64 -15.33
N GLY A 106 -9.52 -13.52 -16.32
CA GLY A 106 -10.02 -14.89 -16.15
C GLY A 106 -11.56 -15.00 -16.04
N THR A 107 -12.28 -13.94 -16.40
CA THR A 107 -13.75 -13.90 -16.44
C THR A 107 -14.22 -13.34 -17.79
N THR A 108 -15.54 -13.34 -18.03
CA THR A 108 -16.14 -12.73 -19.23
C THR A 108 -15.99 -11.20 -19.31
N LYS A 109 -15.46 -10.57 -18.25
CA LYS A 109 -15.23 -9.11 -18.18
C LYS A 109 -13.76 -8.72 -18.35
N GLU A 110 -12.92 -9.65 -18.77
CA GLU A 110 -11.50 -9.40 -19.03
C GLU A 110 -11.33 -8.20 -19.98
N GLY A 111 -10.39 -7.31 -19.65
CA GLY A 111 -10.11 -6.08 -20.37
C GLY A 111 -11.12 -4.95 -20.19
N GLN A 112 -12.23 -5.14 -19.47
CA GLN A 112 -13.28 -4.11 -19.34
C GLN A 112 -13.06 -3.13 -18.18
N GLU A 113 -12.30 -3.53 -17.16
CA GLU A 113 -11.95 -2.68 -16.02
C GLU A 113 -10.45 -2.78 -15.72
N ILE A 114 -9.68 -1.95 -16.41
CA ILE A 114 -8.22 -1.90 -16.32
C ILE A 114 -7.80 -0.71 -15.49
N LYS A 115 -6.89 -0.95 -14.54
CA LYS A 115 -6.20 0.09 -13.78
C LYS A 115 -4.71 0.03 -14.05
N THR A 116 -4.11 1.19 -14.26
CA THR A 116 -2.67 1.30 -14.51
C THR A 116 -2.06 2.27 -13.54
N ILE A 117 -0.98 1.86 -12.88
CA ILE A 117 -0.10 2.75 -12.10
C ILE A 117 1.17 2.94 -12.93
N ASN A 118 1.49 4.19 -13.24
CA ASN A 118 2.74 4.59 -13.86
C ASN A 118 3.51 5.50 -12.90
N ILE A 119 4.77 5.16 -12.63
CA ILE A 119 5.70 6.01 -11.87
C ILE A 119 6.84 6.35 -12.81
N TYR A 120 6.90 7.63 -13.17
CA TYR A 120 7.92 8.18 -14.03
C TYR A 120 8.80 9.16 -13.25
N ARG A 121 10.12 9.10 -13.43
CA ARG A 121 11.04 10.13 -12.92
C ARG A 121 11.46 11.00 -14.09
N SER A 122 11.21 12.30 -14.00
CA SER A 122 11.64 13.22 -15.05
C SER A 122 13.19 13.30 -15.06
N PRO A 123 13.83 13.26 -16.24
CA PRO A 123 15.28 13.48 -16.33
C PRO A 123 15.64 14.96 -16.13
N GLU A 124 14.71 15.88 -16.39
CA GLU A 124 14.93 17.33 -16.31
C GLU A 124 14.59 17.89 -14.93
N MET A 125 13.54 17.38 -14.30
CA MET A 125 13.11 17.76 -12.97
C MET A 125 13.34 16.58 -12.05
N ASP A 126 14.09 16.76 -10.96
CA ASP A 126 14.32 15.72 -9.95
C ASP A 126 13.05 15.43 -9.11
N ASN A 127 11.98 15.08 -9.80
CA ASN A 127 10.66 14.81 -9.27
C ASN A 127 10.10 13.57 -9.96
N PHE A 128 9.21 12.89 -9.24
CA PHE A 128 8.45 11.78 -9.78
C PHE A 128 7.07 12.25 -10.21
N LEU A 129 6.52 11.63 -11.24
CA LEU A 129 5.14 11.77 -11.63
C LEU A 129 4.45 10.41 -11.44
N LEU A 130 3.58 10.34 -10.44
CA LEU A 130 2.69 9.21 -10.23
C LEU A 130 1.40 9.44 -11.02
N THR A 131 1.15 8.59 -12.01
CA THR A 131 -0.09 8.61 -12.80
C THR A 131 -0.88 7.34 -12.53
N ILE A 132 -2.13 7.48 -12.11
CA ILE A 132 -3.06 6.36 -12.00
C ILE A 132 -4.17 6.55 -13.02
N LYS A 133 -4.41 5.51 -13.81
CA LYS A 133 -5.48 5.46 -14.81
C LYS A 133 -6.45 4.37 -14.43
N GLU A 134 -7.74 4.63 -14.63
CA GLU A 134 -8.81 3.64 -14.59
C GLU A 134 -9.60 3.75 -15.89
N ASN A 135 -9.66 2.67 -16.67
CA ASN A 135 -10.58 2.55 -17.78
C ASN A 135 -11.66 1.56 -17.37
N LYS A 136 -12.90 2.06 -17.26
CA LYS A 136 -14.06 1.26 -16.89
C LYS A 136 -15.13 1.40 -17.96
N PHE A 137 -15.38 0.32 -18.71
CA PHE A 137 -16.36 0.28 -19.80
C PHE A 137 -16.16 1.41 -20.82
N GLY A 138 -14.91 1.71 -21.19
CA GLY A 138 -14.57 2.75 -22.16
C GLY A 138 -14.55 4.17 -21.61
N LYS A 139 -14.88 4.38 -20.33
CA LYS A 139 -14.70 5.67 -19.65
C LYS A 139 -13.33 5.68 -18.97
N GLU A 140 -12.45 6.56 -19.45
CA GLU A 140 -11.13 6.75 -18.86
C GLU A 140 -11.16 7.86 -17.79
N GLN A 141 -10.62 7.55 -16.62
CA GLN A 141 -10.26 8.52 -15.59
C GLN A 141 -8.76 8.45 -15.36
N VAL A 142 -8.10 9.61 -15.36
CA VAL A 142 -6.65 9.73 -15.14
C VAL A 142 -6.40 10.74 -14.04
N VAL A 143 -5.61 10.36 -13.04
CA VAL A 143 -5.13 11.27 -12.00
C VAL A 143 -3.61 11.29 -12.01
N LYS A 144 -3.04 12.50 -12.07
CA LYS A 144 -1.60 12.74 -12.04
C LYS A 144 -1.23 13.45 -10.74
N THR A 145 -0.19 12.97 -10.08
CA THR A 145 0.31 13.54 -8.84
C THR A 145 1.83 13.65 -8.91
N PRO A 146 2.42 14.86 -8.95
CA PRO A 146 3.85 15.01 -8.80
C PRO A 146 4.23 14.66 -7.36
N ILE A 147 5.31 13.90 -7.20
CA ILE A 147 5.84 13.43 -5.91
C ILE A 147 7.28 13.93 -5.82
N SER A 148 7.59 14.69 -4.79
CA SER A 148 8.96 15.16 -4.56
C SER A 148 9.86 14.01 -4.09
N PRO A 149 11.20 14.14 -4.17
CA PRO A 149 12.12 13.14 -3.62
C PRO A 149 11.89 12.88 -2.13
N ALA A 150 11.59 13.91 -1.34
CA ALA A 150 11.30 13.77 0.09
C ALA A 150 10.00 12.98 0.34
N GLU A 151 8.94 13.25 -0.43
CA GLU A 151 7.69 12.49 -0.35
C GLU A 151 7.89 11.03 -0.79
N ALA A 152 8.68 10.80 -1.83
CA ALA A 152 9.03 9.47 -2.30
C ALA A 152 9.78 8.64 -1.23
N LEU A 153 10.68 9.26 -0.47
CA LEU A 153 11.37 8.61 0.66
C LEU A 153 10.38 8.16 1.74
N VAL A 154 9.42 9.01 2.11
CA VAL A 154 8.38 8.65 3.08
C VAL A 154 7.52 7.50 2.58
N ILE A 155 7.10 7.53 1.30
CA ILE A 155 6.33 6.43 0.69
C ILE A 155 7.12 5.12 0.76
N VAL A 156 8.41 5.14 0.39
CA VAL A 156 9.27 3.96 0.44
C VAL A 156 9.34 3.38 1.84
N GLU A 157 9.58 4.21 2.86
CA GLU A 157 9.68 3.77 4.25
C GLU A 157 8.38 3.13 4.76
N LEU A 158 7.25 3.78 4.47
CA LEU A 158 5.92 3.26 4.83
C LEU A 158 5.63 1.93 4.14
N LEU A 159 5.95 1.80 2.85
CA LEU A 159 5.73 0.58 2.09
C LEU A 159 6.63 -0.57 2.55
N GLN A 160 7.90 -0.30 2.87
CA GLN A 160 8.79 -1.32 3.45
C GLN A 160 8.29 -1.79 4.81
N THR A 161 7.84 -0.85 5.65
CA THR A 161 7.24 -1.17 6.97
C THR A 161 5.92 -1.92 6.84
N ALA A 162 5.18 -1.69 5.76
CA ALA A 162 3.92 -2.38 5.48
C ALA A 162 4.10 -3.86 5.13
N ILE A 163 5.19 -4.26 4.45
CA ILE A 163 5.43 -5.64 4.01
C ILE A 163 5.25 -6.67 5.15
N PRO A 164 5.96 -6.57 6.29
CA PRO A 164 5.81 -7.55 7.36
C PRO A 164 4.42 -7.52 8.01
N LEU A 165 3.70 -6.39 7.96
CA LEU A 165 2.34 -6.26 8.50
C LEU A 165 1.28 -6.85 7.55
N VAL A 166 1.50 -6.77 6.24
CA VAL A 166 0.68 -7.41 5.21
C VAL A 166 0.81 -8.92 5.27
N LEU A 167 1.98 -9.42 5.65
CA LEU A 167 2.29 -10.84 5.78
C LEU A 167 2.10 -11.41 7.21
N GLN A 168 1.80 -10.54 8.18
CA GLN A 168 1.75 -10.90 9.60
C GLN A 168 3.08 -11.47 10.16
N TRP A 169 4.23 -11.13 9.58
CA TRP A 169 5.55 -11.61 10.03
C TRP A 169 5.99 -11.02 11.37
N CYS A 170 5.51 -9.83 11.73
CA CYS A 170 5.85 -9.17 13.00
C CYS A 170 4.82 -9.41 14.12
N ASP A 171 3.76 -10.18 13.86
CA ASP A 171 2.73 -10.52 14.85
C ASP A 171 2.99 -11.93 15.43
N SER A 172 4.26 -12.23 15.71
CA SER A 172 4.68 -13.37 16.53
C SER A 172 4.23 -13.13 17.97
N GLY A 173 2.95 -13.42 18.23
CA GLY A 173 2.43 -13.78 19.54
C GLY A 173 2.87 -12.90 20.71
N LYS A 174 2.35 -11.67 20.81
CA LYS A 174 2.08 -11.11 22.16
C LYS A 174 1.01 -11.99 22.81
N GLY A 175 1.47 -13.07 23.44
CA GLY A 175 0.67 -14.15 24.02
C GLY A 175 1.45 -15.43 24.36
N GLY A 176 2.72 -15.55 23.96
CA GLY A 176 3.62 -16.55 24.53
C GLY A 176 4.56 -15.84 25.50
N VAL A 177 4.42 -16.10 26.79
CA VAL A 177 5.55 -15.99 27.72
C VAL A 177 6.69 -16.76 27.03
N ILE A 178 7.80 -16.10 26.75
CA ILE A 178 9.04 -16.83 26.50
C ILE A 178 9.31 -17.46 27.87
N GLU A 179 8.89 -18.71 28.07
CA GLU A 179 9.45 -19.51 29.14
C GLU A 179 10.94 -19.57 28.83
N SER A 180 11.72 -18.81 29.61
CA SER A 180 13.14 -19.09 29.75
C SER A 180 13.25 -20.59 29.97
N PRO A 181 14.16 -21.29 29.27
CA PRO A 181 14.42 -22.69 29.58
C PRO A 181 15.10 -22.74 30.95
N GLU A 182 14.30 -22.73 32.01
CA GLU A 182 14.74 -23.13 33.33
C GLU A 182 14.70 -24.66 33.38
N GLY A 183 15.86 -25.25 33.62
CA GLY A 183 15.94 -26.60 34.17
C GLY A 183 16.44 -27.68 33.23
N THR A 184 17.74 -27.68 32.94
CA THR A 184 18.52 -28.90 33.19
C THR A 184 19.80 -28.53 33.91
N ASP A 185 19.88 -28.99 35.16
CA ASP A 185 21.04 -29.00 36.02
C ASP A 185 22.30 -29.47 35.27
N GLY A 186 23.40 -28.76 35.48
CA GLY A 186 24.68 -29.10 34.90
C GLY A 186 25.81 -28.29 35.50
N ASN A 187 26.27 -28.73 36.66
CA ASN A 187 27.50 -28.32 37.35
C ASN A 187 28.59 -27.77 36.41
N TYR A 188 28.92 -26.49 36.56
CA TYR A 188 30.29 -26.02 36.37
C TYR A 188 30.72 -25.23 37.60
N SER A 189 31.36 -25.97 38.50
CA SER A 189 32.22 -25.45 39.55
C SER A 189 33.28 -24.55 38.92
N ARG A 190 33.33 -23.29 39.39
CA ARG A 190 34.49 -22.43 39.20
C ARG A 190 35.68 -23.04 39.93
N GLN A 191 36.76 -23.35 39.20
CA GLN A 191 38.10 -23.43 39.76
C GLN A 191 39.08 -22.82 38.75
N TRP A 192 39.72 -21.74 39.23
CA TRP A 192 40.92 -21.00 38.78
C TRP A 192 40.96 -20.50 37.33
#